data_AF-A0ABD6CKA8-F1
#
_entry.id   AF-A0ABD6CKA8-F1
#
_cell.length_a   1.000
_cell.length_b   1.000
_cell.length_c   1.000
_cell.angle_alpha   90.00
_cell.angle_beta   90.00
_cell.angle_gamma   90.00
#
_symmetry.space_group_name_H-M   'P 1'
#
loop_
_entity.id
_entity.type
_entity.pdbx_description
1 polymer ?
#
loop_
_entity_poly.entity_id
_entity_poly.type
_entity_poly.pdbx_seq_one_letter_code
_entity_poly.pdbx_strand_id
1 'polypeptide(L)'
;MQVYGLLGNPVEHSLSPPMHEAAYGALGIDARYVTFEPDRDAAADAVDAAETLGIAGLNVTIPFKRDVLDAVEPDDVARRVGAVNTIDFSGEEPSGHNTDVAGVERAFTHQDVAIDGGDA
;
A
#
# COMPACT_ATOMS: atom_id res chain seq x y z
N MET A 1 -14.66 -9.10 11.11
CA MET A 1 -13.24 -8.71 11.17
C MET A 1 -12.63 -8.73 9.78
N GLN A 2 -12.13 -7.58 9.32
CA GLN A 2 -11.39 -7.44 8.06
C GLN A 2 -9.89 -7.66 8.29
N VAL A 3 -9.15 -8.07 7.25
CA VAL A 3 -7.70 -8.19 7.31
C VAL A 3 -7.09 -7.30 6.24
N TYR A 4 -6.12 -6.50 6.64
CA TYR A 4 -5.23 -5.72 5.78
C TYR A 4 -3.80 -6.21 5.99
N GLY A 5 -2.88 -5.82 5.11
CA GLY A 5 -1.48 -6.11 5.39
C GLY A 5 -0.46 -5.32 4.61
N LEU A 6 0.80 -5.67 4.84
CA LEU A 6 1.97 -5.10 4.20
C LEU A 6 2.75 -6.19 3.47
N LEU A 7 2.85 -6.06 2.15
CA LEU A 7 3.65 -6.89 1.27
C LEU A 7 5.05 -6.26 1.09
N GLY A 8 6.11 -7.00 1.43
CA GLY A 8 7.49 -6.55 1.24
C GLY A 8 8.49 -7.62 1.65
N ASN A 9 9.78 -7.41 1.39
CA ASN A 9 10.82 -8.36 1.80
C ASN A 9 12.18 -7.65 1.99
N PRO A 10 12.65 -7.45 3.25
CA PRO A 10 11.98 -7.77 4.53
C PRO A 10 10.98 -6.68 4.98
N VAL A 11 10.04 -7.05 5.85
CA VAL A 11 9.05 -6.16 6.50
C VAL A 11 8.88 -6.37 8.01
N GLU A 12 9.61 -7.31 8.63
CA GLU A 12 9.56 -7.58 10.08
C GLU A 12 9.69 -6.32 10.97
N HIS A 13 10.47 -5.33 10.54
CA HIS A 13 10.73 -4.09 11.30
C HIS A 13 9.81 -2.93 10.92
N SER A 14 8.78 -3.17 10.13
CA SER A 14 7.86 -2.12 9.72
C SER A 14 7.09 -1.53 10.90
N LEU A 15 6.93 -0.20 10.89
CA LEU A 15 6.07 0.51 11.82
C LEU A 15 4.63 0.61 11.31
N SER A 16 4.33 0.15 10.09
CA SER A 16 2.96 0.16 9.56
C SER A 16 2.00 -0.67 10.42
N PRO A 17 2.32 -1.92 10.84
CA PRO A 17 1.40 -2.69 11.68
C PRO A 17 0.98 -1.98 12.98
N PRO A 18 1.87 -1.51 13.86
CA PRO A 18 1.44 -0.81 15.07
C PRO A 18 0.72 0.52 14.76
N MET A 19 1.08 1.21 13.68
CA MET A 19 0.39 2.44 13.27
C MET A 19 -1.07 2.18 12.86
N HIS A 20 -1.32 1.19 12.01
CA HIS A 20 -2.67 0.84 11.55
C HIS A 20 -3.52 0.22 12.67
N GLU A 21 -2.96 -0.68 13.48
CA GLU A 21 -3.67 -1.27 14.62
C GLU A 21 -4.10 -0.19 15.64
N ALA A 22 -3.23 0.79 15.91
CA ALA A 22 -3.59 1.92 16.77
C ALA A 22 -4.72 2.77 16.18
N ALA A 23 -4.70 3.03 14.87
CA ALA A 23 -5.76 3.75 14.18
C ALA A 23 -7.09 2.97 14.21
N TYR A 24 -7.08 1.66 13.96
CA TYR A 24 -8.27 0.81 14.03
C TYR A 24 -8.86 0.80 15.45
N GLY A 25 -8.02 0.67 16.47
CA GLY A 25 -8.45 0.74 17.87
C GLY A 25 -9.07 2.09 18.23
N ALA A 26 -8.48 3.19 17.78
CA ALA A 26 -9.00 4.54 18.04
C ALA A 26 -10.34 4.81 17.33
N LEU A 27 -10.56 4.21 16.16
CA LEU A 27 -11.77 4.39 15.35
C LEU A 27 -12.86 3.32 15.59
N GLY A 28 -12.58 2.31 16.42
CA GLY A 28 -13.50 1.20 16.66
C GLY A 28 -13.71 0.29 15.44
N ILE A 29 -12.72 0.20 14.55
CA ILE A 29 -12.77 -0.63 13.34
C ILE A 29 -12.36 -2.07 13.69
N ASP A 30 -13.24 -3.04 13.41
CA ASP A 30 -12.97 -4.48 13.58
C ASP A 30 -12.07 -5.02 12.44
N ALA A 31 -10.77 -4.72 12.52
CA ALA A 31 -9.78 -5.12 11.54
C ALA A 31 -8.43 -5.51 12.15
N ARG A 32 -7.62 -6.23 11.37
CA ARG A 32 -6.22 -6.55 11.66
C ARG A 32 -5.30 -6.14 10.52
N TYR A 33 -4.05 -5.84 10.85
CA TYR A 33 -2.98 -5.49 9.92
C TYR A 33 -1.79 -6.44 10.13
N VAL A 34 -1.46 -7.23 9.10
CA VAL A 34 -0.40 -8.25 9.15
C VAL A 34 0.68 -8.03 8.09
N THR A 35 1.80 -8.74 8.18
CA THR A 35 2.91 -8.65 7.22
C THR A 35 2.99 -9.90 6.36
N PHE A 36 3.31 -9.71 5.07
CA PHE A 36 3.50 -10.77 4.09
C PHE A 36 4.88 -10.63 3.44
N GLU A 37 5.69 -11.68 3.53
CA GLU A 37 7.08 -11.74 3.05
C GLU A 37 7.26 -12.86 2.03
N PRO A 38 6.70 -12.75 0.80
CA PRO A 38 6.97 -13.72 -0.25
C PRO A 38 8.41 -13.63 -0.75
N ASP A 39 8.84 -14.66 -1.48
CA ASP A 39 10.07 -14.63 -2.25
C ASP A 39 10.05 -13.50 -3.31
N ARG A 40 11.22 -13.09 -3.77
CA ARG A 40 11.39 -11.86 -4.57
C ARG A 40 10.65 -11.86 -5.91
N ASP A 41 10.35 -13.04 -6.44
CA ASP A 41 9.69 -13.29 -7.72
C ASP A 41 8.21 -13.65 -7.57
N ALA A 42 7.68 -13.70 -6.34
CA ALA A 42 6.31 -14.12 -6.04
C ALA A 42 5.39 -12.96 -5.62
N ALA A 43 5.72 -11.73 -5.99
CA ALA A 43 4.95 -10.54 -5.60
C ALA A 43 3.54 -10.52 -6.19
N ALA A 44 3.40 -10.79 -7.49
CA ALA A 44 2.10 -10.85 -8.18
C ALA A 44 1.24 -12.00 -7.64
N ASP A 45 1.82 -13.21 -7.52
CA ASP A 45 1.15 -14.37 -6.92
C ASP A 45 0.64 -14.09 -5.50
N ALA A 46 1.38 -13.28 -4.72
CA ALA A 46 0.95 -12.88 -3.39
C ALA A 46 -0.24 -11.91 -3.38
N VAL A 47 -0.38 -11.05 -4.40
CA VAL A 47 -1.55 -10.19 -4.60
C VAL A 47 -2.78 -11.07 -4.91
N ASP A 48 -2.65 -11.99 -5.87
CA ASP A 48 -3.72 -12.93 -6.25
C ASP A 48 -4.16 -13.82 -5.06
N ALA A 49 -3.18 -14.30 -4.29
CA ALA A 49 -3.45 -15.08 -3.08
C ALA A 49 -4.16 -14.23 -2.02
N ALA A 50 -3.79 -12.97 -1.84
CA ALA A 50 -4.43 -12.08 -0.88
C ALA A 50 -5.89 -11.81 -1.26
N GLU A 51 -6.19 -11.55 -2.53
CA GLU A 51 -7.55 -11.43 -3.04
C GLU A 51 -8.36 -12.71 -2.78
N THR A 52 -7.79 -13.86 -3.14
CA THR A 52 -8.41 -15.19 -2.95
C THR A 52 -8.75 -15.47 -1.48
N LEU A 53 -7.89 -15.02 -0.56
CA LEU A 53 -8.07 -15.19 0.89
C LEU A 53 -9.03 -14.16 1.53
N GLY A 54 -9.54 -13.20 0.74
CA GLY A 54 -10.43 -12.15 1.23
C GLY A 54 -9.73 -11.08 2.06
N ILE A 55 -8.44 -10.80 1.78
CA ILE A 55 -7.74 -9.65 2.32
C ILE A 55 -8.38 -8.38 1.72
N ALA A 56 -8.71 -7.42 2.56
CA ALA A 56 -9.45 -6.21 2.17
C ALA A 56 -8.55 -5.16 1.49
N GLY A 57 -7.25 -5.18 1.75
CA GLY A 57 -6.29 -4.28 1.12
C GLY A 57 -4.86 -4.57 1.55
N LEU A 58 -3.90 -4.17 0.71
CA LEU A 58 -2.47 -4.31 0.98
C LEU A 58 -1.76 -2.98 0.84
N ASN A 59 -0.85 -2.67 1.74
CA ASN A 59 0.28 -1.81 1.38
C ASN A 59 1.38 -2.64 0.74
N VAL A 60 2.15 -2.01 -0.13
CA VAL A 60 3.28 -2.63 -0.83
C VAL A 60 4.51 -1.77 -0.58
N THR A 61 5.61 -2.41 -0.18
CA THR A 61 6.89 -1.75 0.05
C THR A 61 8.01 -2.45 -0.71
N ILE A 62 9.25 -2.01 -0.49
CA ILE A 62 10.42 -2.57 -1.16
C ILE A 62 10.49 -4.10 -0.98
N PRO A 63 10.90 -4.84 -2.03
CA PRO A 63 11.23 -4.37 -3.38
C PRO A 63 10.02 -4.28 -4.34
N PHE A 64 8.82 -4.64 -3.89
CA PHE A 64 7.70 -5.06 -4.74
C PHE A 64 6.86 -3.94 -5.37
N LYS A 65 7.09 -2.67 -5.03
CA LYS A 65 6.22 -1.57 -5.50
C LYS A 65 6.08 -1.49 -7.02
N ARG A 66 7.10 -1.93 -7.77
CA ARG A 66 7.05 -2.00 -9.24
C ARG A 66 6.47 -3.32 -9.74
N ASP A 67 6.82 -4.41 -9.05
CA ASP A 67 6.49 -5.77 -9.46
C ASP A 67 4.98 -6.03 -9.45
N VAL A 68 4.23 -5.34 -8.58
CA VAL A 68 2.77 -5.48 -8.47
C VAL A 68 1.99 -4.65 -9.49
N LEU A 69 2.63 -3.82 -10.32
CA LEU A 69 1.93 -2.97 -11.30
C LEU A 69 1.10 -3.78 -12.29
N ASP A 70 1.62 -4.93 -12.71
CA ASP A 70 0.95 -5.81 -13.68
C ASP A 70 -0.14 -6.69 -13.04
N ALA A 71 -0.27 -6.67 -11.72
CA ALA A 71 -1.23 -7.47 -10.95
C ALA A 71 -2.46 -6.68 -10.48
N VAL A 72 -2.55 -5.38 -10.81
CA VAL A 72 -3.62 -4.48 -10.38
C VAL A 72 -3.99 -3.51 -11.50
N GLU A 73 -5.10 -2.80 -11.35
CA GLU A 73 -5.46 -1.64 -12.18
C GLU A 73 -4.94 -0.35 -11.52
N PRO A 74 -3.79 0.20 -11.93
CA PRO A 74 -3.20 1.37 -11.28
C PRO A 74 -3.95 2.66 -11.63
N ASP A 75 -4.08 3.59 -10.68
CA ASP A 75 -4.55 4.95 -10.98
C ASP A 75 -3.51 5.78 -11.75
N ASP A 76 -3.90 6.98 -12.20
CA ASP A 76 -3.04 7.84 -13.00
C ASP A 76 -1.74 8.23 -12.27
N VAL A 77 -1.78 8.39 -10.94
CA VAL A 77 -0.61 8.74 -10.14
C VAL A 77 0.34 7.54 -10.07
N ALA A 78 -0.19 6.35 -9.77
CA ALA A 78 0.58 5.11 -9.73
C ALA A 78 1.22 4.78 -11.09
N ARG A 79 0.48 4.96 -12.20
CA ARG A 79 1.01 4.82 -13.57
C ARG A 79 2.14 5.81 -13.85
N ARG A 80 1.95 7.08 -13.49
CA ARG A 80 2.95 8.13 -13.72
C ARG A 80 4.22 7.93 -12.91
N VAL A 81 4.08 7.52 -11.64
CA VAL A 81 5.22 7.19 -10.76
C VAL A 81 5.89 5.87 -11.20
N GLY A 82 5.12 4.97 -11.82
CA GLY A 82 5.57 3.61 -12.14
C GLY A 82 5.76 2.77 -10.88
N ALA A 83 4.89 2.93 -9.87
CA ALA A 83 4.92 2.15 -8.64
C ALA A 83 3.58 2.22 -7.88
N VAL A 84 3.15 1.09 -7.32
CA VAL A 84 1.98 0.98 -6.43
C VAL A 84 2.46 0.70 -5.00
N ASN A 85 1.92 1.44 -4.03
CA ASN A 85 2.21 1.22 -2.60
C ASN A 85 0.94 0.84 -1.81
N THR A 86 -0.24 0.86 -2.44
CA THR A 86 -1.54 0.59 -1.82
C THR A 86 -2.43 -0.13 -2.83
N ILE A 87 -3.01 -1.26 -2.44
CA ILE A 87 -3.92 -2.08 -3.24
C ILE A 87 -5.25 -2.17 -2.49
N ASP A 88 -6.35 -1.91 -3.19
CA ASP A 88 -7.72 -2.02 -2.68
C ASP A 88 -8.47 -3.11 -3.45
N PHE A 89 -8.99 -4.10 -2.71
CA PHE A 89 -9.72 -5.26 -3.21
C PHE A 89 -11.25 -5.13 -3.10
N SER A 90 -11.77 -3.92 -2.84
CA SER A 90 -13.22 -3.69 -2.69
C SER A 90 -13.99 -3.64 -4.03
N GLY A 91 -13.27 -3.54 -5.15
CA GLY A 91 -13.81 -3.50 -6.52
C GLY A 91 -14.04 -4.87 -7.15
N GLU A 92 -14.34 -4.87 -8.45
CA GLU A 92 -14.41 -6.10 -9.26
C GLU A 92 -13.02 -6.64 -9.61
N GLU A 93 -12.02 -5.76 -9.64
CA GLU A 93 -10.61 -6.05 -9.88
C GLU A 93 -9.75 -5.28 -8.85
N PRO A 94 -8.57 -5.79 -8.46
CA PRO A 94 -7.67 -5.09 -7.55
C PRO A 94 -7.25 -3.74 -8.12
N SER A 95 -7.48 -2.66 -7.37
CA SER A 95 -7.06 -1.31 -7.77
C SER A 95 -5.77 -0.88 -7.09
N GLY A 96 -4.88 -0.25 -7.84
CA GLY A 96 -3.53 0.14 -7.38
C GLY A 96 -3.37 1.65 -7.24
N HIS A 97 -2.85 2.09 -6.11
CA HIS A 97 -2.63 3.50 -5.80
C HIS A 97 -1.19 3.77 -5.37
N ASN A 98 -0.77 5.02 -5.55
CA ASN A 98 0.45 5.55 -4.97
C ASN A 98 0.14 6.72 -4.02
N THR A 99 0.21 6.44 -2.72
CA THR A 99 -0.05 7.44 -1.67
C THR A 99 1.22 8.17 -1.21
N ASP A 100 2.41 7.78 -1.70
CA ASP A 100 3.67 8.41 -1.30
C ASP A 100 3.75 9.87 -1.78
N VAL A 101 3.25 10.16 -3.00
CA VAL A 101 3.24 11.53 -3.56
C VAL A 101 2.44 12.47 -2.66
N ALA A 102 1.17 12.17 -2.43
CA ALA A 102 0.30 12.95 -1.55
C ALA A 102 0.85 12.99 -0.10
N GLY A 103 1.48 11.91 0.35
CA GLY A 103 2.14 11.84 1.66
C GLY A 103 3.27 12.86 1.81
N VAL A 104 4.15 12.97 0.81
CA VAL A 104 5.26 13.93 0.79
C VAL A 104 4.73 15.37 0.71
N GLU A 105 3.79 15.65 -0.19
CA GLU A 105 3.19 16.98 -0.34
C GLU A 105 2.53 17.46 0.97
N ARG A 106 1.78 16.56 1.62
CA ARG A 106 1.15 16.84 2.91
C ARG A 106 2.20 17.10 3.99
N ALA A 107 3.26 16.30 4.05
CA ALA A 107 4.33 16.47 5.03
C ALA A 107 5.03 17.82 4.87
N PHE A 108 5.30 18.25 3.64
CA PHE A 108 5.96 19.52 3.35
C PHE A 108 5.06 20.70 3.71
N THR A 109 3.79 20.63 3.29
CA THR A 109 2.77 21.62 3.66
C THR A 109 2.65 21.76 5.18
N HIS A 110 2.65 20.63 5.92
CA HIS A 110 2.57 20.64 7.38
C HIS A 110 3.79 21.27 8.07
N GLN A 111 4.93 21.33 7.38
CA GLN A 111 6.16 21.96 7.87
C GLN A 111 6.40 23.36 7.26
N ASP A 112 5.38 23.94 6.60
CA ASP A 112 5.46 25.23 5.90
C ASP A 112 6.59 25.30 4.85
N VAL A 113 6.93 24.17 4.24
CA VAL A 113 7.93 24.07 3.17
C VAL A 113 7.24 24.19 1.80
N ALA A 114 7.54 25.26 1.06
CA ALA A 114 7.04 25.45 -0.29
C ALA A 114 7.71 24.50 -1.29
N ILE A 115 6.91 23.90 -2.17
CA ILE A 115 7.37 23.13 -3.33
C ILE A 115 7.34 24.07 -4.53
N ASP A 116 8.49 24.38 -5.11
CA ASP A 116 8.60 25.32 -6.24
C ASP A 116 8.79 24.57 -7.58
N GLY A 117 8.10 25.02 -8.64
CA GLY A 117 8.27 24.51 -10.01
C GLY A 117 7.47 23.27 -10.46
N GLY A 118 6.28 23.01 -9.90
CA GLY A 118 5.62 21.70 -10.07
C GLY A 118 4.58 21.58 -11.19
N ASP A 119 4.80 20.61 -12.09
CA ASP A 119 3.80 19.60 -12.47
C ASP A 119 4.42 18.22 -12.21
N ALA A 120 4.20 17.67 -11.01
CA ALA A 120 4.62 16.31 -10.65
C ALA A 120 3.72 15.27 -11.29
#